data_AF-A0AAJ1ET14-F1
#
_entry.id   AF-A0AAJ1ET14-F1
#
_cell.length_a   1.000
_cell.length_b   1.000
_cell.length_c   1.000
_cell.angle_alpha   90.00
_cell.angle_beta   90.00
_cell.angle_gamma   90.00
#
_symmetry.space_group_name_H-M   'P 1'
#
loop_
_entity.id
_entity.type
_entity.pdbx_description
1 polymer ?
#
loop_
_entity_poly.entity_id
_entity_poly.type
_entity_poly.pdbx_seq_one_letter_code
_entity_poly.pdbx_strand_id
1 'polypeptide(L)'
;MIFAEHVKNKLSSLIHEMATAPWLFSKNPEVDFSRNRKLDFVSTIQFLLSMESGSLKKELLDYFQFSVDTPSASAFCQQRNKLLLEAFQFLFYEFNSCFSFEKKYKDYQLLACDGSDLNIARNPNDAGTYFQSQPTDRGFNQIHLNALFDLCEKRYIDL
;
A
#
# COMPACT_ATOMS: atom_id res chain seq x y z
N MET A 1 -23.83 5.80 12.30
CA MET A 1 -22.47 5.83 11.74
C MET A 1 -22.59 6.11 10.25
N ILE A 2 -21.91 7.13 9.74
CA ILE A 2 -21.92 7.42 8.29
C ILE A 2 -21.15 6.29 7.59
N PHE A 3 -21.56 5.86 6.39
CA PHE A 3 -20.90 4.76 5.67
C PHE A 3 -19.38 4.94 5.59
N ALA A 4 -18.91 6.16 5.32
CA ALA A 4 -17.47 6.48 5.28
C ALA A 4 -16.74 6.22 6.61
N GLU A 5 -17.39 6.49 7.74
CA GLU A 5 -16.84 6.21 9.08
C GLU A 5 -16.77 4.71 9.34
N HIS A 6 -17.80 3.97 8.94
CA HIS A 6 -17.79 2.50 9.00
C HIS A 6 -16.63 1.90 8.19
N VAL A 7 -16.43 2.39 6.96
CA VAL A 7 -15.33 1.96 6.08
C VAL A 7 -13.95 2.24 6.72
N LYS A 8 -13.75 3.46 7.24
CA LYS A 8 -12.50 3.83 7.93
C LYS A 8 -12.24 2.99 9.18
N ASN A 9 -13.28 2.77 9.99
CA ASN A 9 -13.17 1.95 11.18
C ASN A 9 -12.81 0.50 10.83
N LYS A 10 -13.40 -0.05 9.76
CA LYS A 10 -13.09 -1.41 9.32
C LYS A 10 -11.63 -1.56 8.85
N LEU A 11 -11.14 -0.60 8.06
CA LEU A 11 -9.72 -0.55 7.67
C LEU A 11 -8.80 -0.48 8.89
N SER A 12 -9.10 0.43 9.82
CA SER A 12 -8.31 0.61 11.04
C SER A 12 -8.31 -0.66 11.89
N SER A 13 -9.46 -1.28 12.13
CA SER A 13 -9.57 -2.53 12.88
C SER A 13 -8.77 -3.65 12.25
N LEU A 14 -8.82 -3.81 10.92
CA LEU A 14 -8.06 -4.84 10.21
C LEU A 14 -6.54 -4.62 10.32
N ILE A 15 -6.06 -3.38 10.23
CA ILE A 15 -4.63 -3.07 10.44
C ILE A 15 -4.21 -3.41 11.87
N HIS A 16 -5.04 -3.13 12.87
CA HIS A 16 -4.76 -3.50 14.26
C HIS A 16 -4.79 -5.01 14.49
N GLU A 17 -5.69 -5.73 13.81
CA GLU A 17 -5.73 -7.19 13.83
C GLU A 17 -4.44 -7.78 13.23
N MET A 18 -4.00 -7.30 12.07
CA MET A 18 -2.71 -7.68 11.48
C MET A 18 -1.53 -7.41 12.43
N ALA A 19 -1.58 -6.31 13.20
CA ALA A 19 -0.56 -5.95 14.18
C ALA A 19 -0.50 -6.88 15.39
N THR A 20 -1.49 -7.77 15.59
CA THR A 20 -1.40 -8.85 16.61
C THR A 20 -0.47 -9.98 16.16
N ALA A 21 -0.24 -10.12 14.85
CA ALA A 21 0.63 -11.11 14.24
C ALA A 21 1.60 -10.50 13.21
N PRO A 22 2.40 -9.48 13.57
CA PRO A 22 3.21 -8.71 12.62
C PRO A 22 4.30 -9.56 11.97
N TRP A 23 4.71 -10.67 12.60
CA TRP A 23 5.71 -11.61 12.09
C TRP A 23 5.27 -12.29 10.78
N LEU A 24 3.96 -12.39 10.52
CA LEU A 24 3.42 -12.91 9.25
C LEU A 24 3.67 -11.95 8.07
N PHE A 25 3.87 -10.67 8.37
CA PHE A 25 3.92 -9.57 7.41
C PHE A 25 5.29 -8.88 7.38
N SER A 26 6.30 -9.50 7.99
CA SER A 26 7.63 -8.94 8.19
C SER A 26 8.72 -9.79 7.57
N LYS A 27 9.74 -9.16 7.00
CA LYS A 27 10.88 -9.85 6.38
C LYS A 27 11.71 -10.65 7.38
N ASN A 28 11.84 -10.16 8.62
CA ASN A 28 12.50 -10.88 9.70
C ASN A 28 11.50 -11.12 10.86
N PRO A 29 10.71 -12.21 10.80
CA PRO A 29 9.58 -12.49 11.71
C PRO A 29 9.93 -12.40 13.20
N GLU A 30 11.16 -12.75 13.59
CA GLU A 30 11.58 -12.81 15.00
C GLU A 30 11.92 -11.42 15.59
N VAL A 31 12.27 -10.45 14.76
CA VAL A 31 12.88 -9.18 15.23
C VAL A 31 12.08 -7.97 14.78
N ASP A 32 11.58 -7.97 13.55
CA ASP A 32 10.88 -6.83 12.99
C ASP A 32 9.53 -6.59 13.68
N PHE A 33 9.23 -5.31 13.95
CA PHE A 33 8.03 -4.84 14.67
C PHE A 33 7.76 -5.46 16.05
N SER A 34 8.71 -6.20 16.63
CA SER A 34 8.60 -6.80 17.97
C SER A 34 8.68 -5.78 19.13
N ARG A 35 9.23 -4.59 18.88
CA ARG A 35 9.44 -3.54 19.89
C ARG A 35 8.48 -2.38 19.68
N ASN A 36 7.99 -1.82 20.79
CA ASN A 36 7.23 -0.57 20.76
C ASN A 36 8.11 0.60 20.31
N ARG A 37 7.67 1.31 19.26
CA ARG A 37 8.39 2.43 18.61
C ARG A 37 7.36 3.44 18.12
N LYS A 38 7.80 4.68 17.86
CA LYS A 38 6.96 5.72 17.22
C LYS A 38 6.44 5.33 15.83
N LEU A 39 7.22 4.53 15.11
CA LEU A 39 6.84 3.88 13.85
C LEU A 39 6.74 2.38 14.11
N ASP A 40 5.66 1.99 14.75
CA ASP A 40 5.26 0.59 14.90
C ASP A 40 4.60 0.08 13.60
N PHE A 41 4.11 -1.16 13.62
CA PHE A 41 3.48 -1.80 12.47
C PHE A 41 2.27 -1.00 11.96
N VAL A 42 1.38 -0.61 12.89
CA VAL A 42 0.13 0.11 12.58
C VAL A 42 0.43 1.47 11.97
N SER A 43 1.25 2.29 12.63
CA SER A 43 1.59 3.63 12.16
C SER A 43 2.37 3.61 10.86
N THR A 44 3.21 2.60 10.61
CA THR A 44 3.94 2.47 9.34
C THR A 44 2.98 2.20 8.18
N ILE A 45 2.01 1.29 8.34
CA ILE A 45 1.00 0.98 7.31
C ILE A 45 0.04 2.16 7.12
N GLN A 46 -0.49 2.72 8.21
CA GLN A 46 -1.41 3.87 8.15
C GLN A 46 -0.76 5.06 7.48
N PHE A 47 0.50 5.36 7.81
CA PHE A 47 1.23 6.44 7.17
C PHE A 47 1.37 6.21 5.66
N LEU A 48 1.76 5.00 5.23
CA LEU A 48 1.84 4.63 3.80
C LEU A 48 0.52 4.85 3.04
N LEU A 49 -0.61 4.47 3.65
CA LEU A 49 -1.93 4.64 3.04
C LEU A 49 -2.40 6.11 3.02
N SER A 50 -1.85 6.94 3.90
CA SER A 50 -2.15 8.37 4.00
C SER A 50 -1.21 9.26 3.20
N MET A 51 -0.16 8.70 2.59
CA MET A 51 0.77 9.48 1.77
C MET A 51 0.05 10.12 0.60
N GLU A 52 0.44 11.35 0.30
CA GLU A 52 -0.06 12.10 -0.84
C GLU A 52 1.08 12.25 -1.87
N SER A 53 1.05 13.30 -2.68
CA SER A 53 2.12 13.58 -3.66
C SER A 53 3.21 14.48 -3.10
N GLY A 54 3.37 14.52 -1.77
CA GLY A 54 4.32 15.38 -1.08
C GLY A 54 5.72 14.79 -0.96
N SER A 55 6.68 15.61 -0.53
CA SER A 55 7.96 15.07 -0.10
C SER A 55 7.78 14.29 1.20
N LEU A 56 8.47 13.15 1.34
CA LEU A 56 8.40 12.30 2.55
C LEU A 56 8.59 13.07 3.86
N LYS A 57 9.50 14.07 3.89
CA LYS A 57 9.72 14.89 5.09
C LYS A 57 8.50 15.72 5.45
N LYS A 58 7.84 16.33 4.45
CA LYS A 58 6.64 17.13 4.66
C LYS A 58 5.51 16.24 5.17
N GLU A 59 5.27 15.10 4.52
CA GLU A 59 4.20 14.18 4.91
C GLU A 59 4.39 13.63 6.32
N LEU A 60 5.63 13.30 6.71
CA LEU A 60 5.93 12.92 8.09
C LEU A 60 5.59 14.03 9.09
N LEU A 61 5.94 15.28 8.79
CA LEU A 61 5.59 16.41 9.66
C LEU A 61 4.08 16.59 9.76
N ASP A 62 3.36 16.51 8.64
CA ASP A 62 1.90 16.64 8.62
C ASP A 62 1.22 15.52 9.43
N TYR A 63 1.64 14.26 9.21
CA TYR A 63 1.10 13.08 9.92
C TYR A 63 1.34 13.13 11.43
N PHE A 64 2.54 13.53 11.85
CA PHE A 64 2.92 13.65 13.26
C PHE A 64 2.62 15.05 13.85
N GLN A 65 1.81 15.87 13.18
CA GLN A 65 1.34 17.18 13.63
C GLN A 65 2.48 18.12 14.05
N PHE A 66 3.57 18.12 13.27
CA PHE A 66 4.78 18.93 13.50
C PHE A 66 5.40 18.73 14.89
N SER A 67 5.17 17.57 15.52
CA SER A 67 5.76 17.25 16.81
C SER A 67 7.29 17.25 16.74
N VAL A 68 7.95 17.74 17.79
CA VAL A 68 9.41 17.63 17.94
C VAL A 68 9.90 16.18 17.93
N ASP A 69 8.99 15.26 18.22
CA ASP A 69 9.21 13.82 18.23
C ASP A 69 9.06 13.14 16.87
N THR A 70 8.78 13.90 15.79
CA THR A 70 8.56 13.38 14.44
C THR A 70 9.74 12.52 13.96
N PRO A 71 9.51 11.26 13.53
CA PRO A 71 10.54 10.41 12.98
C PRO A 71 11.21 11.00 11.74
N SER A 72 12.48 10.66 11.52
CA SER A 72 13.18 11.06 10.30
C SER A 72 12.73 10.24 9.08
N ALA A 73 12.89 10.81 7.88
CA ALA A 73 12.64 10.10 6.62
C ALA A 73 13.43 8.77 6.52
N SER A 74 14.67 8.74 7.02
CA SER A 74 15.48 7.51 7.06
C SER A 74 14.91 6.47 8.01
N ALA A 75 14.46 6.88 9.21
CA ALA A 75 13.82 5.98 10.15
C ALA A 75 12.55 5.35 9.57
N PHE A 76 11.76 6.14 8.83
CA PHE A 76 10.60 5.64 8.10
C PHE A 76 10.98 4.65 7.00
N CYS A 77 11.90 5.01 6.10
CA CYS A 77 12.36 4.09 5.05
C CYS A 77 12.86 2.76 5.63
N GLN A 78 13.55 2.79 6.76
CA GLN A 78 13.98 1.58 7.46
C GLN A 78 12.82 0.76 8.02
N GLN A 79 11.77 1.37 8.59
CA GLN A 79 10.60 0.60 9.03
C GLN A 79 9.81 0.04 7.85
N ARG A 80 9.55 0.84 6.82
CA ARG A 80 8.88 0.39 5.59
C ARG A 80 9.59 -0.80 4.97
N ASN A 81 10.93 -0.77 4.92
CA ASN A 81 11.71 -1.85 4.31
C ASN A 81 11.56 -3.21 5.01
N LYS A 82 11.03 -3.25 6.24
CA LYS A 82 10.76 -4.50 6.98
C LYS A 82 9.47 -5.18 6.56
N LEU A 83 8.52 -4.44 5.97
CA LEU A 83 7.25 -5.00 5.54
C LEU A 83 7.45 -5.90 4.32
N LEU A 84 6.73 -7.00 4.31
CA LEU A 84 6.48 -7.84 3.14
C LEU A 84 5.44 -7.17 2.22
N LEU A 85 5.50 -7.42 0.91
CA LEU A 85 4.51 -6.88 -0.04
C LEU A 85 3.14 -7.53 0.21
N GLU A 86 3.17 -8.79 0.63
CA GLU A 86 2.05 -9.63 1.02
C GLU A 86 1.21 -8.99 2.14
N ALA A 87 1.78 -8.08 2.94
CA ALA A 87 1.03 -7.30 3.92
C ALA A 87 -0.06 -6.45 3.26
N PHE A 88 0.25 -5.79 2.15
CA PHE A 88 -0.71 -4.96 1.42
C PHE A 88 -1.68 -5.78 0.58
N GLN A 89 -1.22 -6.92 0.05
CA GLN A 89 -2.09 -7.86 -0.65
C GLN A 89 -3.14 -8.45 0.31
N PHE A 90 -2.71 -8.94 1.48
CA PHE A 90 -3.61 -9.43 2.52
C PHE A 90 -4.59 -8.35 2.96
N LEU A 91 -4.08 -7.14 3.27
CA LEU A 91 -4.92 -6.01 3.66
C LEU A 91 -5.97 -5.69 2.59
N PHE A 92 -5.59 -5.68 1.31
CA PHE A 92 -6.51 -5.41 0.20
C PHE A 92 -7.63 -6.45 0.09
N TYR A 93 -7.29 -7.75 0.14
CA TYR A 93 -8.29 -8.82 0.02
C TYR A 93 -9.21 -8.88 1.23
N GLU A 94 -8.65 -8.86 2.45
CA GLU A 94 -9.45 -8.90 3.67
C GLU A 94 -10.31 -7.65 3.82
N PHE A 95 -9.80 -6.47 3.45
CA PHE A 95 -10.61 -5.26 3.46
C PHE A 95 -11.77 -5.34 2.47
N ASN A 96 -11.55 -5.90 1.27
CA ASN A 96 -12.60 -6.09 0.29
C ASN A 96 -13.62 -7.16 0.72
N SER A 97 -13.18 -8.24 1.39
CA SER A 97 -14.05 -9.32 1.89
C SER A 97 -15.05 -8.82 2.95
N CYS A 98 -14.72 -7.72 3.62
CA CYS A 98 -15.58 -7.08 4.63
C CYS A 98 -16.87 -6.46 4.06
N PHE A 99 -16.98 -6.30 2.74
CA PHE A 99 -18.13 -5.70 2.08
C PHE A 99 -18.66 -6.64 1.00
N SER A 100 -19.97 -6.88 0.97
CA SER A 100 -20.58 -7.85 0.05
C SER A 100 -20.58 -7.39 -1.40
N PHE A 101 -20.39 -8.33 -2.33
CA PHE A 101 -20.46 -8.14 -3.79
C PHE A 101 -21.82 -8.62 -4.31
N GLU A 102 -22.85 -7.80 -4.14
CA GLU A 102 -24.25 -8.14 -4.44
C GLU A 102 -24.82 -7.35 -5.61
N LYS A 103 -24.27 -6.16 -5.90
CA LYS A 103 -24.75 -5.27 -6.96
C LYS A 103 -24.28 -5.77 -8.31
N LYS A 104 -25.24 -6.11 -9.17
CA LYS A 104 -25.00 -6.57 -10.54
C LYS A 104 -25.82 -5.75 -11.52
N TYR A 105 -25.33 -5.61 -12.75
CA TYR A 105 -26.08 -5.06 -13.86
C TYR A 105 -26.70 -6.19 -14.68
N LYS A 106 -28.01 -6.39 -14.58
CA LYS A 106 -28.73 -7.47 -15.29
C LYS A 106 -28.07 -8.84 -15.06
N ASP A 107 -27.73 -9.15 -13.81
CA ASP A 107 -27.01 -10.36 -13.37
C ASP A 107 -25.55 -10.47 -13.82
N TYR A 108 -25.01 -9.49 -14.54
CA TYR A 108 -23.59 -9.40 -14.90
C TYR A 108 -22.81 -8.55 -13.90
N GLN A 109 -21.57 -8.96 -13.64
CA GLN A 109 -20.57 -8.11 -13.02
C GLN A 109 -19.91 -7.25 -14.11
N LEU A 110 -19.96 -5.93 -13.97
CA LEU A 110 -19.35 -5.01 -14.92
C LEU A 110 -18.04 -4.48 -14.36
N LEU A 111 -16.95 -4.81 -15.04
CA LEU A 111 -15.60 -4.41 -14.66
C LEU A 111 -15.06 -3.43 -15.69
N ALA A 112 -14.63 -2.26 -15.21
CA ALA A 112 -13.73 -1.41 -15.98
C ALA A 112 -12.30 -1.94 -15.81
N CYS A 113 -11.62 -2.13 -16.94
CA CYS A 113 -10.22 -2.54 -16.99
C CYS A 113 -9.43 -1.42 -17.67
N ASP A 114 -8.40 -0.93 -16.99
CA ASP A 114 -7.46 0.04 -17.54
C ASP A 114 -6.05 -0.26 -17.03
N GLY A 115 -5.04 0.24 -17.73
CA GLY A 115 -3.64 0.02 -17.43
C GLY A 115 -2.87 1.33 -17.29
N SER A 116 -1.81 1.33 -16.50
CA SER A 116 -0.91 2.48 -16.40
C SER A 116 0.54 2.04 -16.22
N ASP A 117 1.44 2.78 -16.86
CA ASP A 117 2.87 2.55 -16.78
C ASP A 117 3.51 3.48 -15.75
N LEU A 118 4.14 2.90 -14.74
CA LEU A 118 4.77 3.59 -13.63
C LEU A 118 6.29 3.56 -13.78
N ASN A 119 6.89 4.71 -14.06
CA ASN A 119 8.35 4.85 -14.05
C ASN A 119 8.88 4.80 -12.62
N ILE A 120 9.85 3.93 -12.38
CA ILE A 120 10.51 3.78 -11.08
C ILE A 120 11.97 4.22 -11.15
N ALA A 121 12.64 4.25 -10.00
CA ALA A 121 14.06 4.57 -9.94
C ALA A 121 14.86 3.59 -10.81
N ARG A 122 15.75 4.15 -11.65
CA ARG A 122 16.55 3.37 -12.58
C ARG A 122 17.46 2.38 -11.83
N ASN A 123 17.27 1.11 -12.10
CA ASN A 123 18.07 -0.01 -11.65
C ASN A 123 18.31 -1.01 -12.82
N PRO A 124 19.41 -0.88 -13.57
CA PRO A 124 19.71 -1.77 -14.71
C PRO A 124 19.91 -3.24 -14.32
N ASN A 125 20.13 -3.52 -13.04
CA ASN A 125 20.29 -4.89 -12.55
C ASN A 125 18.94 -5.59 -12.30
N ASP A 126 17.82 -4.84 -12.34
CA ASP A 126 16.49 -5.41 -12.29
C ASP A 126 15.96 -5.63 -13.71
N ALA A 127 16.29 -6.78 -14.28
CA ALA A 127 15.89 -7.16 -15.64
C ALA A 127 14.37 -7.29 -15.80
N GLY A 128 13.61 -7.46 -14.72
CA GLY A 128 12.16 -7.59 -14.77
C GLY A 128 11.44 -6.27 -15.05
N THR A 129 12.07 -5.14 -14.74
CA THR A 129 11.50 -3.80 -14.94
C THR A 129 12.34 -2.92 -15.86
N TYR A 130 13.56 -3.33 -16.25
CA TYR A 130 14.46 -2.54 -17.08
C TYR A 130 14.12 -2.63 -18.57
N PHE A 131 13.95 -1.47 -19.20
CA PHE A 131 13.68 -1.33 -20.63
C PHE A 131 14.73 -0.44 -21.28
N GLN A 132 15.23 -0.88 -22.44
CA GLN A 132 16.17 -0.13 -23.25
C GLN A 132 15.86 -0.36 -24.74
N SER A 133 15.43 0.69 -25.43
CA SER A 133 15.04 0.60 -26.85
C SER A 133 16.23 0.44 -27.79
N GLN A 134 17.34 1.13 -27.52
CA GLN A 134 18.58 1.05 -28.29
C GLN A 134 19.76 0.83 -27.34
N PRO A 135 20.78 0.03 -27.71
CA PRO A 135 21.97 -0.18 -26.88
C PRO A 135 22.71 1.12 -26.49
N THR A 136 22.52 2.19 -27.25
CA THR A 136 23.11 3.52 -27.02
C THR A 136 22.35 4.38 -26.01
N ASP A 137 21.09 4.05 -25.72
CA ASP A 137 20.23 4.87 -24.86
C ASP A 137 20.46 4.56 -23.39
N ARG A 138 20.26 5.57 -22.53
CA ARG A 138 20.11 5.33 -21.09
C ARG A 138 18.71 4.78 -20.85
N GLY A 139 18.56 3.45 -20.89
CA GLY A 139 17.29 2.77 -20.55
C GLY A 139 16.78 3.12 -19.15
N PHE A 140 15.53 2.76 -18.87
CA PHE A 140 14.77 3.13 -17.67
C PHE A 140 14.12 1.90 -17.02
N ASN A 141 13.60 2.05 -15.80
CA ASN A 141 12.82 0.99 -15.15
C ASN A 141 11.35 1.42 -15.07
N GLN A 142 10.45 0.50 -15.42
CA GLN A 142 9.01 0.75 -15.46
C GLN A 142 8.25 -0.49 -15.00
N ILE A 143 7.10 -0.26 -14.35
CA ILE A 143 6.17 -1.30 -13.95
C ILE A 143 4.84 -1.00 -14.64
N HIS A 144 4.26 -1.99 -15.31
CA HIS A 144 2.91 -1.91 -15.84
C HIS A 144 1.90 -2.38 -14.79
N LEU A 145 0.95 -1.51 -14.44
CA LEU A 145 -0.16 -1.80 -13.54
C LEU A 145 -1.41 -2.07 -14.37
N ASN A 146 -2.10 -3.18 -14.11
CA ASN A 146 -3.48 -3.41 -14.54
C ASN A 146 -4.42 -3.14 -13.37
N ALA A 147 -5.42 -2.29 -13.57
CA ALA A 147 -6.42 -1.96 -12.56
C ALA A 147 -7.80 -2.44 -13.01
N LEU A 148 -8.47 -3.21 -12.15
CA LEU A 148 -9.84 -3.65 -12.35
C LEU A 148 -10.75 -2.95 -11.33
N PHE A 149 -11.79 -2.30 -11.83
CA PHE A 149 -12.75 -1.57 -11.01
C PHE A 149 -14.17 -2.09 -11.25
N ASP A 150 -14.82 -2.57 -10.20
CA ASP A 150 -16.22 -2.98 -10.25
C ASP A 150 -17.12 -1.73 -10.30
N LEU A 151 -17.81 -1.54 -11.42
CA LEU A 151 -18.64 -0.36 -11.68
C LEU A 151 -19.89 -0.32 -10.81
N CYS A 152 -20.43 -1.47 -10.42
CA CYS A 152 -21.64 -1.58 -9.62
C CYS A 152 -21.32 -1.40 -8.14
N GLU A 153 -20.25 -2.04 -7.66
CA GLU A 153 -19.82 -1.94 -6.27
C GLU A 153 -18.95 -0.73 -5.96
N LYS A 154 -18.40 -0.08 -6.99
CA LYS A 154 -17.56 1.12 -6.91
C LYS A 154 -16.27 0.90 -6.13
N ARG A 155 -15.57 -0.19 -6.42
CA ARG A 155 -14.31 -0.55 -5.75
C ARG A 155 -13.37 -1.33 -6.67
N TYR A 156 -12.09 -1.23 -6.36
CA TYR A 156 -11.06 -2.02 -7.03
C TYR A 156 -11.14 -3.49 -6.61
N ILE A 157 -10.92 -4.36 -7.57
CA ILE A 157 -10.85 -5.81 -7.37
C ILE A 157 -9.56 -6.36 -7.99
N ASP A 158 -9.27 -7.60 -7.66
CA ASP A 158 -8.17 -8.36 -8.24
C ASP A 158 -8.70 -9.77 -8.54
N LEU A 159 -8.37 -10.30 -9.71
CA LEU A 159 -8.96 -11.50 -10.32
C LEU A 159 -7.91 -12.60 -10.55
#